data_AF-A0A7Y2UC34-F1
#
_entry.id   AF-A0A7Y2UC34-F1
#
_cell.length_a   1.000
_cell.length_b   1.000
_cell.length_c   1.000
_cell.angle_alpha   90.00
_cell.angle_beta   90.00
_cell.angle_gamma   90.00
#
_symmetry.space_group_name_H-M   'P 1'
#
loop_
_entity.id
_entity.type
_entity.pdbx_description
1 polymer ?
#
loop_
_entity_poly.entity_id
_entity_poly.type
_entity_poly.pdbx_seq_one_letter_code
_entity_poly.pdbx_strand_id
1 'polypeptide(L)'
;MSDDLFLKIVSRDIPADIVYENDDVLAFRDLNPQAPLHVLIIPKARIPTINDMQPDDTEVFGKLFLAAKEIAAEEGVAEDGYR
;
A
#
# COMPACT_ATOMS: atom_id res chain seq x y z
N MET A 1 -18.93 -8.25 9.92
CA MET A 1 -17.64 -7.55 10.11
C MET A 1 -16.65 -8.28 9.22
N SER A 2 -16.11 -7.63 8.20
CA SER A 2 -15.16 -8.28 7.29
C SER A 2 -13.87 -8.59 8.05
N ASP A 3 -13.44 -9.85 8.03
CA ASP A 3 -12.12 -10.31 8.52
C ASP A 3 -10.97 -9.87 7.62
N ASP A 4 -11.02 -8.63 7.15
CA ASP A 4 -10.00 -8.05 6.29
C ASP A 4 -8.85 -7.52 7.14
N LEU A 5 -7.72 -8.22 7.07
CA LEU A 5 -6.52 -7.88 7.80
C LEU A 5 -6.02 -6.47 7.47
N PHE A 6 -6.11 -6.06 6.20
CA PHE A 6 -5.61 -4.76 5.76
C PHE A 6 -6.47 -3.62 6.26
N LEU A 7 -7.78 -3.80 6.33
CA LEU A 7 -8.65 -2.79 6.95
C LEU A 7 -8.40 -2.63 8.44
N LYS A 8 -8.06 -3.72 9.15
CA LYS A 8 -7.64 -3.66 10.56
C LYS A 8 -6.32 -2.89 10.74
N ILE A 9 -5.42 -2.93 9.75
CA ILE A 9 -4.20 -2.10 9.75
C ILE A 9 -4.58 -0.64 9.51
N VAL A 10 -5.44 -0.34 8.54
CA VAL A 10 -5.91 1.02 8.24
C VAL A 10 -6.59 1.66 9.45
N SER A 11 -7.47 0.91 10.14
CA SER A 11 -8.17 1.36 11.35
C SER A 11 -7.32 1.39 12.61
N ARG A 12 -6.07 0.90 12.56
CA ARG A 12 -5.15 0.75 13.70
C ARG A 12 -5.60 -0.24 14.77
N ASP A 13 -6.49 -1.16 14.41
CA ASP A 13 -6.89 -2.27 15.29
C ASP A 13 -5.76 -3.28 15.51
N ILE A 14 -4.85 -3.40 14.53
CA ILE A 14 -3.63 -4.21 14.62
C ILE A 14 -2.40 -3.40 14.21
N PRO A 15 -1.22 -3.67 14.79
CA PRO A 15 0.00 -2.97 14.44
C PRO A 15 0.53 -3.40 13.06
N ALA A 16 1.18 -2.46 12.37
CA ALA A 16 1.98 -2.70 11.18
C ALA A 16 3.15 -1.70 11.16
N ASP A 17 4.25 -2.06 10.51
CA ASP A 17 5.38 -1.15 10.28
C ASP A 17 5.06 -0.25 9.08
N ILE A 18 4.38 0.86 9.35
CA ILE A 18 3.90 1.79 8.34
C ILE A 18 5.03 2.72 7.92
N VAL A 19 5.32 2.71 6.62
CA VAL A 19 6.40 3.49 6.00
C VAL A 19 5.86 4.69 5.22
N TYR A 20 4.59 4.67 4.84
CA TYR A 20 3.95 5.77 4.12
C TYR A 20 2.46 5.83 4.41
N GLU A 21 1.91 7.03 4.49
CA GLU A 21 0.48 7.25 4.64
C GLU A 21 0.05 8.64 4.16
N ASN A 22 -1.06 8.68 3.43
CA ASN A 22 -1.80 9.90 3.15
C ASN A 22 -3.31 9.66 3.30
N ASP A 23 -4.16 10.56 2.79
CA ASP A 23 -5.62 10.44 2.95
C ASP A 23 -6.22 9.21 2.24
N ASP A 24 -5.63 8.74 1.15
CA ASP A 24 -6.18 7.68 0.29
C ASP A 24 -5.40 6.36 0.33
N VAL A 25 -4.11 6.42 0.66
CA VAL A 25 -3.15 5.33 0.54
C VAL A 25 -2.41 5.10 1.85
N LEU A 26 -2.12 3.84 2.14
CA LEU A 26 -1.29 3.43 3.26
C LEU A 26 -0.31 2.35 2.77
N ALA A 27 0.95 2.43 3.20
CA ALA A 27 1.95 1.44 2.89
C ALA A 27 2.71 0.97 4.13
N PHE A 28 3.00 -0.32 4.20
CA PHE A 28 3.67 -0.95 5.32
C PHE A 28 4.56 -2.10 4.87
N ARG A 29 5.58 -2.43 5.67
CA ARG A 29 6.45 -3.57 5.39
C ARG A 29 5.69 -4.88 5.50
N ASP A 30 5.91 -5.77 4.54
CA ASP A 30 5.33 -7.11 4.58
C ASP A 30 5.91 -7.90 5.77
N LEU A 31 5.06 -8.67 6.46
CA LEU A 31 5.46 -9.50 7.60
C LEU A 31 6.41 -10.64 7.19
N ASN A 32 6.30 -11.12 5.95
CA ASN A 32 7.09 -12.21 5.37
C ASN A 32 7.80 -11.70 4.09
N PRO A 33 8.80 -10.82 4.21
CA PRO A 33 9.45 -10.18 3.07
C PRO A 33 10.12 -11.21 2.13
N GLN A 34 9.94 -11.05 0.82
CA GLN A 34 10.54 -11.90 -0.22
C GLN A 34 11.74 -11.24 -0.92
N ALA A 35 12.07 -10.02 -0.51
CA ALA A 35 13.19 -9.21 -0.99
C ALA A 35 13.72 -8.35 0.17
N PRO A 36 14.94 -7.77 0.06
CA PRO A 36 15.49 -6.89 1.11
C PRO A 36 14.56 -5.74 1.47
N LEU A 37 13.84 -5.20 0.48
CA LEU A 37 12.72 -4.29 0.66
C LEU A 37 11.46 -4.95 0.09
N HIS A 38 10.43 -5.14 0.91
CA HIS A 38 9.12 -5.62 0.48
C HIS A 38 8.03 -4.84 1.22
N VAL A 39 7.33 -3.98 0.49
CA VAL A 39 6.31 -3.05 1.02
C VAL A 39 5.01 -3.31 0.30
N LEU A 40 3.93 -3.46 1.05
CA LEU A 40 2.58 -3.52 0.52
C LEU A 40 2.00 -2.11 0.51
N ILE A 41 1.48 -1.67 -0.64
CA ILE A 41 0.86 -0.36 -0.83
C ILE A 41 -0.61 -0.60 -1.17
N ILE A 42 -1.51 -0.10 -0.33
CA ILE A 42 -2.94 -0.39 -0.43
C ILE A 42 -3.78 0.90 -0.43
N PRO A 43 -4.94 0.91 -1.10
CA PRO A 43 -5.94 1.95 -0.87
C PRO A 43 -6.52 1.79 0.54
N LYS A 44 -6.84 2.92 1.20
CA LYS A 44 -7.59 2.92 2.46
C LYS A 44 -9.06 2.55 2.25
N ALA A 45 -9.59 2.84 1.05
CA ALA A 45 -10.91 2.40 0.63
C ALA A 45 -10.93 0.89 0.37
N ARG A 46 -12.00 0.20 0.79
CA ARG A 46 -12.13 -1.25 0.61
C ARG A 46 -12.51 -1.58 -0.84
N ILE A 47 -11.54 -2.07 -1.60
CA ILE A 47 -11.72 -2.64 -2.96
C ILE A 47 -11.21 -4.09 -2.92
N PRO A 48 -12.09 -5.10 -2.83
CA PRO A 48 -11.67 -6.48 -2.52
C PRO A 48 -10.74 -7.09 -3.56
N THR A 49 -11.02 -6.84 -4.84
CA THR A 49 -10.19 -7.29 -5.96
C THR A 49 -10.19 -6.22 -7.05
N ILE A 50 -9.25 -6.32 -7.99
CA ILE A 50 -9.21 -5.44 -9.18
C ILE A 50 -10.51 -5.54 -10.00
N ASN A 51 -11.24 -6.65 -9.95
CA ASN A 51 -12.52 -6.81 -10.65
C ASN A 51 -13.65 -5.95 -10.05
N ASP A 52 -13.49 -5.48 -8.81
CA ASP A 52 -14.46 -4.65 -8.11
C ASP A 52 -14.24 -3.15 -8.35
N MET A 53 -13.17 -2.78 -9.05
CA MET A 53 -12.87 -1.39 -9.39
C MET A 53 -14.00 -0.74 -10.18
N GLN A 54 -14.35 0.47 -9.77
CA GLN A 54 -15.23 1.37 -10.50
C GLN A 54 -14.41 2.46 -11.23
N PRO A 55 -14.98 3.10 -12.26
CA PRO A 55 -14.31 4.22 -12.93
C PRO A 55 -13.81 5.32 -11.99
N ASP A 56 -14.55 5.58 -10.91
CA ASP A 56 -14.22 6.60 -9.91
C ASP A 56 -12.99 6.22 -9.05
N ASP A 57 -12.58 4.94 -9.03
CA ASP A 57 -11.39 4.49 -8.31
C ASP A 57 -10.09 4.75 -9.08
N THR A 58 -10.17 5.19 -10.34
CA THR A 58 -8.97 5.35 -11.21
C THR A 58 -7.89 6.21 -10.56
N GLU A 59 -8.28 7.27 -9.86
CA GLU A 59 -7.33 8.18 -9.20
C GLU A 59 -6.56 7.49 -8.07
N VAL A 60 -7.21 6.67 -7.24
CA VAL A 60 -6.53 6.02 -6.11
C VAL A 60 -5.47 5.04 -6.59
N PHE A 61 -5.72 4.32 -7.69
CA PHE A 61 -4.73 3.41 -8.26
C PHE A 61 -3.52 4.16 -8.82
N GLY A 62 -3.71 5.35 -9.42
CA GLY A 62 -2.60 6.23 -9.77
C GLY A 62 -1.78 6.65 -8.55
N LYS A 63 -2.46 7.00 -7.44
CA LYS A 63 -1.81 7.34 -6.16
C LYS A 63 -0.99 6.18 -5.57
N LEU A 64 -1.41 4.92 -5.76
CA LEU A 64 -0.61 3.75 -5.33
C LEU A 64 0.78 3.74 -5.99
N PHE A 65 0.86 3.98 -7.30
CA PHE A 65 2.14 4.00 -8.03
C PHE A 65 2.98 5.23 -7.68
N LEU A 66 2.36 6.38 -7.43
CA LEU A 66 3.07 7.57 -6.97
C LEU A 66 3.67 7.36 -5.57
N ALA A 67 2.93 6.72 -4.66
CA ALA A 67 3.45 6.32 -3.36
C ALA A 67 4.61 5.32 -3.50
N ALA A 68 4.51 4.34 -4.40
CA ALA A 68 5.60 3.39 -4.66
C ALA A 68 6.89 4.10 -5.09
N LYS A 69 6.77 5.09 -5.98
CA LYS A 69 7.91 5.90 -6.44
C LYS A 69 8.56 6.69 -5.31
N GLU A 70 7.75 7.30 -4.43
CA GLU A 70 8.23 8.07 -3.29
C GLU A 70 8.96 7.17 -2.29
N ILE A 71 8.33 6.06 -1.89
CA ILE A 71 8.91 5.07 -0.98
C ILE A 71 10.22 4.51 -1.54
N ALA A 72 10.28 4.19 -2.84
CA ALA A 72 11.50 3.68 -3.46
C ALA A 72 12.66 4.70 -3.42
N ALA A 73 12.36 5.99 -3.55
CA ALA A 73 13.36 7.06 -3.43
C ALA A 73 13.86 7.20 -1.98
N GLU A 74 12.95 7.16 -1.01
CA GLU A 74 13.28 7.26 0.42
C GLU A 74 14.07 6.04 0.93
N GLU A 75 13.76 4.85 0.45
CA GLU A 75 14.46 3.61 0.79
C GLU A 75 15.74 3.39 -0.05
N GLY A 76 16.05 4.31 -0.99
CA GLY A 76 17.31 4.31 -1.75
C GLY A 76 17.41 3.24 -2.84
N VAL A 77 16.29 2.65 -3.27
CA VAL A 77 16.25 1.60 -4.31
C VAL A 77 15.79 2.12 -5.68
N ALA A 78 15.47 3.41 -5.79
CA ALA A 78 14.91 3.99 -7.00
C ALA A 78 15.79 3.81 -8.25
N GLU A 79 17.12 3.93 -8.09
CA GLU A 79 18.07 3.85 -9.20
C GLU A 79 18.44 2.39 -9.56
N ASP A 80 18.48 1.50 -8.57
CA ASP A 80 18.78 0.06 -8.77
C ASP A 80 17.59 -0.68 -9.39
N GLY A 81 16.38 -0.14 -9.21
CA GLY A 81 15.14 -0.65 -9.78
C GLY A 81 14.31 -1.45 -8.78
N TYR A 82 12.99 -1.41 -8.99
CA TYR A 82 11.98 -2.05 -8.13
C TYR A 82 10.74 -2.40 -8.97
N ARG A 83 9.85 -3.21 -8.40
CA ARG A 83 8.56 -3.59 -8.97
C ARG A 83 7.57 -3.98 -7.88
#